data_AF-A0A528D7V0-F1
#
_entry.id   AF-A0A528D7V0-F1
#
_cell.length_a   1.000
_cell.length_b   1.000
_cell.length_c   1.000
_cell.angle_alpha   90.00
_cell.angle_beta   90.00
_cell.angle_gamma   90.00
#
_symmetry.space_group_name_H-M   'P 1'
#
loop_
_entity.id
_entity.type
_entity.pdbx_description
1 polymer ?
#
loop_
_entity_poly.entity_id
_entity_poly.type
_entity_poly.pdbx_seq_one_letter_code
_entity_poly.pdbx_strand_id
1 'polypeptide(L)'
;DPMLCLESAIAGHGVMLGWQLLAADALADGRLVAPFGVRAQSGLGYWLVTSAAKTESRKVRDFKIWIREETAATMAQFGSHTSAN
;
A
#
# COMPACT_ATOMS: atom_id res chain seq x y z
N ASP A 1 -5.10 14.69 -5.00
CA ASP A 1 -4.23 13.63 -5.54
C ASP A 1 -3.49 13.00 -4.37
N PRO A 2 -3.63 11.68 -4.13
CA PRO A 2 -2.92 10.99 -3.05
C PRO A 2 -1.40 11.15 -3.11
N MET A 3 -0.80 11.24 -4.31
CA MET A 3 0.64 11.47 -4.47
C MET A 3 1.05 12.84 -3.97
N LEU A 4 0.32 13.89 -4.35
CA LEU A 4 0.59 15.23 -3.87
C LEU A 4 0.46 15.35 -2.34
N CYS A 5 -0.54 14.68 -1.76
CA CYS A 5 -0.71 14.64 -0.31
C CYS A 5 0.44 13.91 0.39
N LEU A 6 0.92 12.81 -0.19
CA LEU A 6 2.03 12.04 0.35
C LEU A 6 3.32 12.89 0.38
N GLU A 7 3.66 13.52 -0.74
CA GLU A 7 4.83 14.39 -0.85
C GLU A 7 4.74 15.59 0.12
N SER A 8 3.56 16.18 0.26
CA SER A 8 3.32 17.26 1.22
C SER A 8 3.54 16.82 2.68
N ALA A 9 3.10 15.62 3.03
CA ALA A 9 3.32 15.03 4.36
C ALA A 9 4.81 14.71 4.60
N ILE A 10 5.50 14.15 3.60
CA ILE A 10 6.95 13.92 3.66
C ILE A 10 7.71 15.24 3.87
N ALA A 11 7.27 16.31 3.20
CA ALA A 11 7.84 17.65 3.36
C ALA A 11 7.46 18.36 4.67
N GLY A 12 6.70 17.71 5.56
CA GLY A 12 6.36 18.25 6.89
C GLY A 12 5.22 19.27 6.90
N HIS A 13 4.44 19.40 5.82
CA HIS A 13 3.35 20.36 5.74
C HIS A 13 2.05 19.88 6.42
N GLY A 14 2.03 18.68 7.01
CA GLY A 14 0.88 18.18 7.75
C GLY A 14 0.87 16.66 7.89
N VAL A 15 -0.31 16.13 8.20
CA VAL A 15 -0.58 14.69 8.32
C VAL A 15 -1.55 14.23 7.22
N MET A 16 -1.39 12.99 6.77
CA MET A 16 -2.23 12.38 5.75
C MET A 16 -2.81 11.06 6.25
N LEU A 17 -4.09 10.80 5.96
CA LEU A 17 -4.63 9.44 5.97
C LEU A 17 -4.19 8.74 4.69
N GLY A 18 -3.22 7.84 4.80
CA GLY A 18 -2.63 7.12 3.67
C GLY A 18 -3.04 5.66 3.58
N TRP A 19 -2.91 5.09 2.39
CA TRP A 19 -2.96 3.64 2.21
C TRP A 19 -1.60 3.01 2.47
N GLN A 20 -1.63 1.79 3.00
CA GLN A 20 -0.42 1.07 3.41
C GLN A 20 0.53 0.85 2.22
N LEU A 21 -0.02 0.49 1.05
CA LEU A 21 0.76 0.33 -0.19
C LEU A 21 1.41 1.64 -0.68
N LEU A 22 0.90 2.79 -0.27
CA LEU A 22 1.41 4.09 -0.69
C LEU A 22 2.54 4.59 0.21
N ALA A 23 2.42 4.31 1.51
CA ALA A 23 3.29 4.85 2.54
C ALA A 23 4.36 3.84 3.01
N ALA A 24 4.27 2.56 2.61
CA ALA A 24 5.16 1.49 3.07
C ALA A 24 6.64 1.87 2.97
N ASP A 25 7.09 2.29 1.78
CA ASP A 25 8.50 2.64 1.56
C ASP A 25 8.92 3.87 2.37
N ALA A 26 8.08 4.91 2.38
CA ALA A 26 8.37 6.13 3.12
C ALA A 26 8.43 5.89 4.64
N LEU A 27 7.64 4.95 5.17
CA LEU A 27 7.70 4.53 6.56
C LEU A 27 8.92 3.65 6.86
N ALA A 28 9.24 2.72 5.96
CA ALA A 28 10.41 1.85 6.09
C ALA A 28 11.72 2.65 6.07
N ASP A 29 11.80 3.68 5.21
CA ASP A 29 12.94 4.60 5.11
C ASP A 29 12.99 5.64 6.25
N GLY A 30 11.96 5.72 7.10
CA GLY A 30 11.86 6.73 8.16
C GLY A 30 11.58 8.16 7.65
N ARG A 31 11.21 8.32 6.38
CA ARG A 31 10.77 9.61 5.79
C ARG A 31 9.38 10.02 6.30
N LEU A 32 8.58 9.05 6.69
CA LEU A 32 7.32 9.23 7.41
C LEU A 32 7.35 8.42 8.71
N VAL A 33 6.45 8.80 9.62
CA VAL A 33 6.09 8.02 10.80
C VAL A 33 4.58 7.80 10.81
N ALA A 34 4.11 6.73 11.45
CA ALA A 34 2.71 6.50 11.72
C ALA A 34 2.39 6.92 13.17
N PRO A 35 2.03 8.19 13.44
CA PRO A 35 1.92 8.72 14.79
C PRO A 35 0.77 8.11 15.59
N PHE A 36 -0.16 7.42 14.93
CA PHE A 36 -1.32 6.78 15.53
C PHE A 36 -1.37 5.31 15.11
N GLY A 37 -1.56 4.39 16.06
CA GLY A 37 -1.76 2.96 15.77
C GLY A 37 -3.13 2.61 15.19
N VAL A 38 -3.97 3.60 14.89
CA VAL A 38 -5.34 3.41 14.41
C VAL A 38 -5.35 3.07 12.92
N ARG A 39 -5.99 1.96 12.57
CA ARG A 39 -6.20 1.52 11.19
C ARG A 39 -7.70 1.42 10.93
N ALA A 40 -8.21 2.27 10.04
CA ALA A 40 -9.60 2.22 9.61
C ALA A 40 -9.75 1.30 8.39
N GLN A 41 -10.70 0.37 8.45
CA GLN A 41 -11.14 -0.37 7.27
C GLN A 41 -12.07 0.55 6.46
N SER A 42 -11.54 1.14 5.41
CA SER A 42 -12.30 2.08 4.57
C SER A 42 -13.25 1.41 3.58
N GLY A 43 -13.18 0.08 3.42
CA GLY A 43 -13.88 -0.66 2.37
C GLY A 43 -13.34 -0.39 0.95
N LEU A 44 -12.34 0.48 0.83
CA LEU A 44 -11.65 0.80 -0.43
C LEU A 44 -10.46 -0.15 -0.61
N GLY A 45 -10.27 -0.65 -1.82
CA GLY A 45 -9.18 -1.55 -2.16
C GLY A 45 -8.64 -1.29 -3.56
N TYR A 46 -7.60 -2.03 -3.93
CA TYR A 46 -7.13 -2.10 -5.30
C TYR A 46 -7.61 -3.42 -5.92
N TRP A 47 -8.09 -3.35 -7.17
CA TRP A 47 -8.58 -4.53 -7.88
C TRP A 47 -7.74 -4.79 -9.13
N LEU A 48 -7.36 -6.05 -9.31
CA LEU A 48 -6.75 -6.52 -10.55
C LEU A 48 -7.83 -6.99 -11.50
N VAL A 49 -8.17 -6.17 -12.49
CA VAL A 49 -9.27 -6.44 -13.42
C VAL A 49 -8.72 -7.03 -14.72
N THR A 50 -9.31 -8.15 -15.15
CA THR A 50 -9.00 -8.79 -16.44
C THR A 50 -10.27 -9.01 -17.24
N SER A 51 -10.17 -9.09 -18.57
CA SER A 51 -11.33 -9.35 -19.43
C SER A 51 -12.01 -10.67 -19.07
N ALA A 52 -13.33 -10.64 -18.88
CA ALA A 52 -14.13 -11.84 -18.65
C ALA A 52 -14.34 -12.70 -19.92
N ALA A 53 -14.16 -12.10 -21.10
CA ALA A 53 -14.47 -12.74 -22.38
C ALA A 53 -13.27 -13.49 -23.01
N LYS A 54 -12.06 -13.33 -22.48
CA LYS A 54 -10.84 -13.92 -23.04
C LYS A 54 -10.27 -14.98 -22.10
N THR A 55 -9.83 -16.09 -22.66
CA THR A 55 -9.04 -17.08 -21.93
C THR A 55 -7.80 -16.42 -21.35
N GLU A 56 -7.53 -16.68 -20.07
CA GLU A 56 -6.37 -16.11 -19.38
C GLU A 56 -5.07 -16.63 -20.01
N SER A 57 -4.25 -15.70 -20.50
CA SER A 57 -2.91 -16.06 -21.01
C SER A 57 -1.96 -16.42 -19.87
N ARG A 58 -0.95 -17.25 -20.16
CA ARG A 58 0.13 -17.57 -19.20
C ARG A 58 0.74 -16.32 -18.57
N LYS A 59 1.02 -15.28 -19.36
CA LYS A 59 1.61 -14.03 -18.87
C LYS A 59 0.72 -13.33 -17.84
N VAL A 60 -0.60 -13.32 -18.07
CA VAL A 60 -1.55 -12.72 -17.12
C VAL A 60 -1.56 -13.52 -15.82
N ARG A 61 -1.67 -14.85 -15.90
CA ARG A 61 -1.65 -15.71 -14.71
C ARG A 61 -0.38 -15.52 -13.89
N ASP A 62 0.78 -15.56 -14.54
CA ASP A 62 2.07 -15.45 -13.87
C ASP A 62 2.21 -14.06 -13.21
N PHE A 63 1.71 -12.99 -13.85
CA PHE A 63 1.63 -11.65 -13.23
C PHE A 63 0.67 -11.60 -12.03
N LYS A 64 -0.51 -12.26 -12.10
CA LYS A 64 -1.46 -12.32 -10.99
C LYS A 64 -0.85 -12.99 -9.75
N ILE A 65 -0.03 -14.01 -9.95
CA ILE A 65 0.67 -14.70 -8.86
C ILE A 65 1.69 -13.74 -8.25
N TRP A 66 2.60 -13.23 -9.07
CA TRP A 66 3.66 -12.34 -8.62
C TRP A 66 3.12 -11.10 -7.88
N ILE A 67 2.12 -10.39 -8.43
CA ILE A 67 1.61 -9.17 -7.79
C ILE A 67 0.93 -9.44 -6.44
N ARG A 68 0.35 -10.63 -6.25
CA ARG A 68 -0.22 -11.04 -4.96
C ARG A 68 0.88 -11.34 -3.95
N GLU A 69 1.96 -11.98 -4.37
CA GLU A 69 3.13 -12.26 -3.54
C GLU A 69 3.80 -10.94 -3.10
N GLU A 70 4.05 -10.03 -4.03
CA GLU A 70 4.59 -8.69 -3.72
C GLU A 70 3.68 -7.91 -2.76
N THR A 71 2.37 -7.88 -3.04
CA THR A 71 1.42 -7.21 -2.16
C THR A 71 1.44 -7.80 -0.76
N ALA A 72 1.50 -9.12 -0.62
CA ALA A 72 1.59 -9.79 0.68
C ALA A 72 2.89 -9.44 1.41
N ALA A 73 4.02 -9.41 0.69
CA ALA A 73 5.32 -9.03 1.24
C ALA A 73 5.33 -7.58 1.75
N THR A 74 4.85 -6.62 0.95
CA THR A 74 4.73 -5.21 1.35
C THR A 74 3.82 -5.04 2.56
N MET A 75 2.69 -5.74 2.61
CA MET A 75 1.76 -5.68 3.74
C MET A 75 2.35 -6.28 5.02
N ALA A 76 3.15 -7.35 4.91
CA ALA A 76 3.86 -7.94 6.05
C ALA A 76 4.89 -6.98 6.66
N GLN A 77 5.65 -6.24 5.83
CA GLN A 77 6.56 -5.20 6.29
C GLN A 77 5.82 -4.11 7.06
N PHE A 78 4.60 -3.76 6.65
CA PHE A 78 3.80 -2.75 7.35
C PHE A 78 3.28 -3.26 8.71
N GLY A 79 2.97 -4.56 8.83
CA GLY A 79 2.48 -5.17 10.08
C GLY A 79 3.52 -5.20 11.20
N SER A 80 4.81 -5.30 10.86
CA SER A 80 5.93 -5.36 11.82
C SER A 80 6.34 -4.01 12.42
N HIS A 81 5.95 -2.89 11.82
CA HIS A 81 6.16 -1.53 12.40
C HIS A 81 5.16 -1.17 13.52
N THR A 82 4.47 -2.16 14.08
CA THR A 82 3.66 -2.01 15.30
C THR A 82 4.58 -1.90 16.51
N SER A 83 5.24 -0.74 16.67
CA SER A 83 5.89 -0.41 17.94
C SER A 83 4.85 0.13 18.91
N ALA A 84 4.84 -0.52 20.07
CA ALA A 84 4.01 -0.24 21.22
C ALA A 84 4.06 1.23 21.64
N ASN A 85 2.89 1.73 22.04
CA ASN A 85 2.77 2.76 23.07
C ASN A 85 1.57 2.41 23.94
#